data_AF-A0A971B2H6-F1
#
_entry.id   AF-A0A971B2H6-F1
#
_cell.length_a   1.000
_cell.length_b   1.000
_cell.length_c   1.000
_cell.angle_alpha   90.00
_cell.angle_beta   90.00
_cell.angle_gamma   90.00
#
_symmetry.space_group_name_H-M   'P 1'
#
loop_
_entity.id
_entity.type
_entity.pdbx_description
1 polymer ?
#
loop_
_entity_poly.entity_id
_entity_poly.type
_entity_poly.pdbx_seq_one_letter_code
_entity_poly.pdbx_strand_id
1 'polypeptide(L)'
;MTAPKSTEPAVRQGRSRENHVIDAISLETFSYRELVTTIARILGLRGRRILSLPRRVAYWAGSVVGRMMGDVLITWEEVLGLMDNLLYVESPPAGSTRLTDWVAEHAGSLGRRYASELARRRDRELDYGGSPFLA
;
A
#
# COMPACT_ATOMS: atom_id res chain seq x y z
N MET A 1 -2.18 9.08 -7.08
CA MET A 1 -2.33 8.66 -5.67
C MET A 1 -0.94 8.53 -5.08
N THR A 2 -0.46 9.58 -4.44
CA THR A 2 0.90 9.65 -3.89
C THR A 2 0.92 8.88 -2.58
N ALA A 3 1.70 7.79 -2.51
CA ALA A 3 1.93 7.09 -1.26
C ALA A 3 2.46 8.06 -0.19
N PRO A 4 2.16 7.84 1.10
CA PRO A 4 2.66 8.71 2.16
C PRO A 4 4.19 8.74 2.16
N LYS A 5 4.74 9.84 1.64
CA LYS A 5 6.06 10.47 1.85
C LYS A 5 7.27 9.63 2.31
N SER A 6 7.40 8.36 1.90
CA SER A 6 8.68 7.63 1.90
C SER A 6 9.71 8.27 0.97
N THR A 7 9.32 9.27 0.19
CA THR A 7 10.15 10.05 -0.72
C THR A 7 10.94 11.17 -0.06
N GLU A 8 10.63 11.59 1.18
CA GLU A 8 11.38 12.67 1.86
C GLU A 8 12.89 12.35 2.01
N PRO A 9 13.27 11.15 2.49
CA PRO A 9 14.68 10.73 2.49
C PRO A 9 15.26 10.63 1.08
N ALA A 10 14.51 10.08 0.12
CA ALA A 10 14.97 9.89 -1.25
C ALA A 10 15.25 11.23 -1.98
N VAL A 11 14.38 12.24 -1.80
CA VAL A 11 14.56 13.59 -2.36
C VAL A 11 15.73 14.31 -1.70
N ARG A 12 15.90 14.15 -0.38
CA ARG A 12 17.04 14.71 0.35
C ARG A 12 18.36 14.07 -0.13
N GLN A 13 18.38 12.75 -0.27
CA GLN A 13 19.54 11.99 -0.69
C GLN A 13 19.89 12.17 -2.17
N GLY A 14 18.90 12.44 -3.04
CA GLY A 14 19.13 12.71 -4.46
C GLY A 14 19.99 13.95 -4.74
N ARG A 15 20.26 14.79 -3.72
CA ARG A 15 21.20 15.92 -3.81
C ARG A 15 22.64 15.57 -3.40
N SER A 16 22.85 14.40 -2.79
CA SER A 16 24.16 13.90 -2.40
C SER A 16 24.73 12.95 -3.48
N ARG A 17 26.06 12.91 -3.62
CA ARG A 17 26.77 11.97 -4.51
C ARG A 17 27.30 10.73 -3.79
N GLU A 18 27.05 10.63 -2.48
CA GLU A 18 27.53 9.54 -1.64
C GLU A 18 26.52 8.39 -1.58
N ASN A 19 27.03 7.17 -1.42
CA ASN A 19 26.21 5.97 -1.25
C ASN A 19 25.81 5.83 0.21
N HIS A 20 24.51 5.94 0.49
CA HIS A 20 23.94 5.74 1.83
C HIS A 20 22.81 4.70 1.77
N VAL A 21 22.76 3.80 2.76
CA VAL A 21 21.62 2.91 2.99
C VAL A 21 20.76 3.56 4.07
N ILE A 22 19.50 3.84 3.75
CA ILE A 22 18.55 4.49 4.67
C ILE A 22 17.32 3.60 4.77
N ASP A 23 17.00 3.17 5.99
CA ASP A 23 15.77 2.43 6.25
C ASP A 23 14.57 3.38 6.23
N ALA A 24 13.64 3.17 5.32
CA ALA A 24 12.43 3.99 5.18
C ALA A 24 11.36 3.57 6.20
N ILE A 25 11.60 3.87 7.48
CA ILE A 25 10.71 3.48 8.59
C ILE A 25 9.65 4.55 8.90
N SER A 26 8.42 4.09 9.13
CA SER A 26 7.26 4.89 9.54
C SER A 26 7.34 5.29 11.01
N LEU A 27 6.65 6.37 11.40
CA LEU A 27 6.46 6.78 12.80
C LEU A 27 5.62 5.79 13.62
N GLU A 28 4.92 4.87 12.94
CA GLU A 28 4.00 3.93 13.55
C GLU A 28 4.30 2.51 13.05
N THR A 29 4.34 1.57 13.99
CA THR A 29 4.51 0.13 13.71
C THR A 29 3.18 -0.58 13.96
N PHE A 30 2.81 -1.51 13.07
CA PHE A 30 1.59 -2.29 13.17
C PHE A 30 1.87 -3.74 12.81
N SER A 31 1.21 -4.68 13.47
CA SER A 31 0.99 -5.99 12.83
C SER A 31 0.07 -5.82 11.61
N TYR A 32 0.13 -6.76 10.67
CA TYR A 32 -0.73 -6.73 9.47
C TYR A 32 -2.23 -6.62 9.83
N ARG A 33 -2.68 -7.34 10.86
CA ARG A 33 -4.07 -7.30 11.33
C ARG A 33 -4.42 -5.92 11.90
N GLU A 34 -3.55 -5.34 12.72
CA GLU A 34 -3.78 -4.02 13.33
C GLU A 34 -3.83 -2.94 12.26
N LEU A 35 -2.94 -2.99 11.26
CA LEU A 35 -2.93 -2.07 10.13
C LEU A 35 -4.28 -2.07 9.41
N VAL A 36 -4.75 -3.24 8.95
CA VAL A 36 -6.01 -3.37 8.21
C VAL A 36 -7.20 -2.96 9.08
N THR A 37 -7.20 -3.34 10.36
CA THR A 37 -8.29 -2.98 11.31
C THR A 37 -8.32 -1.47 11.57
N THR A 38 -7.16 -0.84 11.69
CA THR A 38 -7.04 0.60 11.94
C THR A 38 -7.52 1.40 10.73
N ILE A 39 -7.10 1.03 9.53
CA ILE A 39 -7.58 1.65 8.28
C ILE A 39 -9.11 1.48 8.16
N ALA A 40 -9.64 0.26 8.38
CA ALA A 40 -11.08 0.03 8.31
C ALA A 40 -11.87 0.88 9.30
N ARG A 41 -11.33 1.09 10.51
CA ARG A 41 -11.94 1.94 11.54
C ARG A 41 -11.96 3.40 11.11
N ILE A 42 -10.82 3.94 10.63
CA ILE A 42 -10.70 5.34 10.18
C ILE A 42 -11.63 5.61 9.00
N LEU A 43 -11.75 4.66 8.07
CA LEU A 43 -12.66 4.76 6.92
C LEU A 43 -14.13 4.51 7.27
N GLY A 44 -14.47 4.23 8.53
CA GLY A 44 -15.85 3.99 8.96
C GLY A 44 -16.49 2.72 8.37
N LEU A 45 -15.70 1.74 7.94
CA LEU A 45 -16.16 0.51 7.29
C LEU A 45 -16.75 -0.47 8.33
N ARG A 46 -18.02 -0.26 8.69
CA ARG A 46 -18.75 -1.13 9.64
C ARG A 46 -19.10 -2.48 9.01
N GLY A 47 -19.01 -3.55 9.81
CA GLY A 47 -19.48 -4.89 9.43
C GLY A 47 -18.53 -5.73 8.56
N ARG A 48 -17.34 -5.22 8.21
CA ARG A 48 -16.35 -6.00 7.45
C ARG A 48 -15.64 -7.02 8.34
N ARG A 49 -15.78 -8.30 8.02
CA ARG A 49 -15.10 -9.39 8.74
C ARG A 49 -13.66 -9.54 8.23
N ILE A 50 -12.69 -9.47 9.15
CA ILE A 50 -11.28 -9.72 8.86
C ILE A 50 -10.94 -11.15 9.28
N LEU A 51 -10.98 -12.06 8.31
CA LEU A 51 -10.75 -13.49 8.53
C LEU A 51 -9.26 -13.81 8.44
N SER A 52 -8.78 -14.65 9.36
CA SER A 52 -7.48 -15.31 9.22
C SER A 52 -7.66 -16.57 8.39
N LEU A 53 -6.93 -16.68 7.28
CA LEU A 53 -6.98 -17.82 6.38
C LEU A 53 -5.58 -18.44 6.24
N PRO A 54 -5.47 -19.77 6.02
CA PRO A 54 -4.22 -20.38 5.61
C PRO A 54 -3.71 -19.76 4.30
N ARG A 55 -2.39 -19.61 4.14
CA ARG A 55 -1.76 -18.92 3.00
C ARG A 55 -2.26 -19.39 1.62
N ARG A 56 -2.47 -20.70 1.47
CA ARG A 56 -2.95 -21.30 0.21
C ARG A 56 -4.39 -20.89 -0.11
N VAL A 57 -5.23 -20.83 0.91
CA VAL A 57 -6.63 -20.41 0.78
C VAL A 57 -6.71 -18.92 0.45
N ALA A 58 -5.91 -18.10 1.12
CA ALA A 58 -5.81 -16.67 0.83
C ALA A 58 -5.35 -16.40 -0.61
N TYR A 59 -4.30 -17.11 -1.07
CA TYR A 59 -3.81 -17.02 -2.44
C TYR A 59 -4.87 -17.44 -3.46
N TRP A 60 -5.54 -18.58 -3.24
CA TRP A 60 -6.56 -19.07 -4.16
C TRP A 60 -7.75 -18.11 -4.24
N ALA A 61 -8.24 -17.62 -3.10
CA ALA A 61 -9.32 -16.63 -3.05
C ALA A 61 -8.93 -15.34 -3.78
N GLY A 62 -7.73 -14.81 -3.54
CA GLY A 62 -7.22 -13.63 -4.23
C GLY A 62 -7.06 -13.86 -5.74
N SER A 63 -6.62 -15.05 -6.14
CA SER A 63 -6.49 -15.46 -7.54
C SER A 63 -7.82 -15.55 -8.29
N VAL A 64 -8.89 -15.99 -7.61
CA VAL A 64 -10.24 -16.03 -8.17
C VAL A 64 -10.79 -14.60 -8.31
N VAL A 65 -10.69 -13.79 -7.25
CA VAL A 65 -11.16 -12.40 -7.28
C VAL A 65 -10.42 -11.60 -8.34
N GLY A 66 -9.09 -11.74 -8.44
CA GLY A 66 -8.29 -11.09 -9.49
C GLY A 66 -8.79 -11.44 -10.89
N ARG A 67 -9.00 -12.72 -11.18
CA ARG A 67 -9.56 -13.16 -12.48
C ARG A 67 -10.93 -12.58 -12.77
N MET A 68 -11.82 -12.53 -11.78
CA MET A 68 -13.14 -11.91 -11.93
C MET A 68 -13.06 -10.41 -12.24
N MET A 69 -12.03 -9.74 -11.73
CA MET A 69 -11.76 -8.32 -11.99
C MET A 69 -10.91 -8.09 -13.25
N GLY A 70 -10.50 -9.15 -13.95
CA GLY A 70 -9.59 -9.05 -15.09
C GLY A 70 -8.19 -8.57 -14.71
N ASP A 71 -7.74 -8.87 -13.49
CA ASP A 71 -6.54 -8.29 -12.89
C ASP A 71 -5.69 -9.31 -12.11
N VAL A 72 -4.46 -8.92 -11.75
CA VAL A 72 -3.59 -9.68 -10.85
C VAL A 72 -3.66 -9.07 -9.46
N LEU A 73 -4.57 -9.60 -8.63
CA LEU A 73 -4.80 -9.06 -7.28
C LEU A 73 -3.68 -9.40 -6.30
N ILE A 74 -3.18 -10.65 -6.33
CA ILE A 74 -2.09 -11.10 -5.46
C ILE A 74 -1.33 -12.26 -6.12
N THR A 75 -0.01 -12.27 -5.95
CA THR A 75 0.91 -13.32 -6.40
C THR A 75 1.30 -14.25 -5.25
N TRP A 76 1.86 -15.41 -5.58
CA TRP A 76 2.29 -16.36 -4.55
C TRP A 76 3.50 -15.82 -3.77
N GLU A 77 4.40 -15.15 -4.48
CA GLU A 77 5.59 -14.50 -3.96
C GLU A 77 5.23 -13.38 -2.98
N GLU A 78 4.21 -12.57 -3.28
CA GLU A 78 3.69 -11.56 -2.35
C GLU A 78 3.09 -12.19 -1.10
N VAL A 79 2.36 -13.31 -1.22
CA VAL A 79 1.84 -14.02 -0.04
C VAL A 79 2.97 -14.52 0.85
N LEU A 80 4.05 -15.05 0.27
CA LEU A 80 5.22 -15.48 1.04
C LEU A 80 5.93 -14.29 1.68
N GLY A 81 6.23 -13.24 0.90
CA GLY A 81 6.94 -12.06 1.40
C GLY A 81 6.19 -11.31 2.51
N LEU A 82 4.85 -11.27 2.44
CA LEU A 82 4.02 -10.71 3.52
C LEU A 82 4.10 -11.54 4.81
N MET A 83 4.35 -12.85 4.71
CA MET A 83 4.48 -13.73 5.87
C MET A 83 5.88 -13.70 6.50
N ASP A 84 6.90 -13.36 5.72
CA ASP A 84 8.30 -13.35 6.17
C ASP A 84 8.64 -12.15 7.08
N ASN A 85 7.66 -11.27 7.38
CA ASN A 85 7.81 -10.11 8.25
C ASN A 85 8.97 -9.17 7.87
N LEU A 86 9.29 -9.11 6.58
CA LEU A 86 10.42 -8.35 6.03
C LEU A 86 10.21 -6.82 6.02
N LEU A 87 9.02 -6.35 6.40
CA LEU A 87 8.63 -4.93 6.38
C LEU A 87 8.85 -4.24 7.73
N TYR A 88 9.70 -4.81 8.58
CA TYR A 88 10.05 -4.27 9.89
C TYR A 88 11.57 -4.28 10.09
N VAL A 89 12.12 -3.15 10.52
CA VAL A 89 13.51 -3.03 10.99
C VAL A 89 13.55 -2.05 12.16
N GLU A 90 14.40 -2.34 13.14
CA GLU A 90 14.63 -1.49 14.31
C GLU A 90 15.54 -0.30 13.96
N SER A 91 14.99 0.67 13.23
CA SER A 91 15.67 1.91 12.86
C SER A 91 14.81 3.14 13.20
N PRO A 92 15.41 4.32 13.48
CA PRO A 92 14.66 5.54 13.72
C PRO A 92 13.73 5.88 12.53
N PRO A 93 12.53 6.43 12.76
CA PRO A 93 11.64 6.83 11.69
C PRO A 93 12.32 7.82 10.72
N ALA A 94 12.24 7.52 9.43
CA ALA A 94 12.83 8.36 8.38
C ALA A 94 11.82 9.37 7.81
N GLY A 95 10.52 9.19 8.10
CA GLY A 95 9.43 10.07 7.68
C GLY A 95 8.80 10.86 8.83
N SER A 96 8.15 11.97 8.50
CA SER A 96 7.49 12.87 9.44
C SER A 96 5.97 12.67 9.54
N THR A 97 5.38 11.88 8.64
CA THR A 97 3.93 11.71 8.53
C THR A 97 3.48 10.39 9.14
N ARG A 98 2.49 10.44 10.03
CA ARG A 98 1.82 9.24 10.57
C ARG A 98 0.84 8.70 9.54
N LEU A 99 0.78 7.38 9.39
CA LEU A 99 -0.12 6.75 8.44
C LEU A 99 -1.58 7.01 8.82
N THR A 100 -1.88 6.95 10.12
CA THR A 100 -3.24 7.16 10.64
C THR A 100 -3.79 8.54 10.30
N ASP A 101 -2.98 9.59 10.51
CA ASP A 101 -3.33 10.96 10.16
C ASP A 101 -3.60 11.12 8.66
N TRP A 102 -2.72 10.57 7.82
CA TRP A 102 -2.89 10.62 6.37
C TRP A 102 -4.16 9.91 5.90
N VAL A 103 -4.46 8.73 6.45
CA VAL A 103 -5.69 7.98 6.13
C VAL A 103 -6.93 8.75 6.57
N ALA A 104 -6.89 9.43 7.72
CA ALA A 104 -8.00 10.23 8.22
C ALA A 104 -8.27 11.44 7.31
N GLU A 105 -7.22 12.13 6.89
CA GLU A 105 -7.30 13.25 5.94
C GLU A 105 -7.90 12.82 4.59
N HIS A 106 -7.58 11.61 4.12
CA HIS A 106 -8.01 11.09 2.81
C HIS A 106 -9.22 10.15 2.89
N ALA A 107 -9.89 10.05 4.04
CA ALA A 107 -10.94 9.06 4.27
C ALA A 107 -12.12 9.16 3.28
N GLY A 108 -12.41 10.35 2.77
CA GLY A 108 -13.48 10.58 1.78
C GLY A 108 -13.20 10.00 0.40
N SER A 109 -11.93 9.78 0.02
CA SER A 109 -11.52 9.35 -1.32
C SER A 109 -10.82 7.99 -1.35
N LEU A 110 -10.16 7.61 -0.24
CA LEU A 110 -9.39 6.38 -0.16
C LEU A 110 -10.28 5.13 -0.30
N GLY A 111 -9.87 4.19 -1.16
CA GLY A 111 -10.56 2.91 -1.34
C GLY A 111 -11.94 2.99 -2.01
N ARG A 112 -12.35 4.15 -2.54
CA ARG A 112 -13.65 4.34 -3.21
C ARG A 112 -13.73 3.66 -4.58
N ARG A 113 -12.59 3.47 -5.25
CA ARG A 113 -12.48 2.79 -6.54
C ARG A 113 -11.36 1.76 -6.46
N TYR A 114 -11.58 0.63 -7.12
CA TYR A 114 -10.53 -0.36 -7.32
C TYR A 114 -9.48 0.21 -8.28
N ALA A 115 -8.20 0.05 -7.93
CA ALA A 115 -7.08 0.46 -8.77
C ALA A 115 -6.43 -0.80 -9.35
N SER A 116 -6.62 -1.05 -10.65
CA SER A 116 -6.12 -2.27 -11.28
C SER A 116 -4.61 -2.24 -11.51
N GLU A 117 -3.94 -3.35 -11.18
CA GLU A 117 -2.51 -3.55 -11.39
C GLU A 117 -2.16 -3.62 -12.89
N LEU A 118 -2.92 -4.40 -13.66
CA LEU A 118 -2.71 -4.52 -15.10
C LEU A 118 -3.03 -3.24 -15.86
N ALA A 119 -4.13 -2.54 -15.52
CA ALA A 119 -4.47 -1.27 -16.14
C ALA A 119 -3.36 -0.23 -15.92
N ARG A 120 -2.85 -0.11 -14.68
CA ARG A 120 -1.75 0.81 -14.37
C ARG A 120 -0.48 0.52 -15.18
N ARG A 121 -0.17 -0.76 -15.43
CA ARG A 121 1.03 -1.14 -16.21
C ARG A 121 0.86 -0.93 -17.71
N ARG A 122 -0.36 -1.08 -18.21
CA ARG A 122 -0.68 -0.83 -19.62
C ARG A 122 -0.70 0.67 -19.92
N ASP A 123 -1.22 1.47 -19.00
CA ASP A 123 -1.34 2.93 -19.13
C ASP A 123 -0.07 3.68 -18.67
N ARG A 124 1.10 3.03 -18.69
CA ARG A 124 2.39 3.61 -18.22
C ARG A 124 2.86 4.84 -19.03
N GLU A 125 2.19 5.16 -20.14
CA GLU A 125 2.38 6.37 -20.95
C GLU A 125 1.51 7.56 -20.50
N LEU A 126 0.50 7.35 -19.65
CA LEU A 126 -0.21 8.45 -19.01
C LEU A 126 0.56 8.84 -17.74
N ASP A 127 1.42 9.84 -17.93
CA ASP A 127 2.24 10.53 -16.95
C ASP A 127 1.44 10.96 -15.71
N TYR A 128 2.16 11.30 -14.64
CA TYR A 128 1.68 11.76 -13.32
C TYR A 128 0.81 13.04 -13.34
N GLY A 129 0.20 13.41 -14.45
CA GLY A 129 -0.74 14.52 -14.60
C GLY A 129 -1.59 14.39 -15.85
N GLY A 130 -2.69 13.64 -15.80
CA GLY A 130 -3.65 13.64 -16.90
C GLY A 130 -4.76 12.61 -16.71
N SER A 131 -5.91 13.04 -16.17
CA SER A 131 -7.16 12.30 -16.33
C SER A 131 -7.64 12.48 -17.77
N PRO A 132 -7.81 11.43 -18.59
CA PRO A 132 -8.39 11.54 -19.92
C PRO A 132 -9.92 11.57 -19.90
N PHE A 133 -10.56 11.62 -18.73
CA PHE A 133 -12.02 11.62 -18.59
C PHE A 133 -12.53 12.93 -17.99
N LEU A 134 -12.37 14.02 -18.73
CA LEU A 134 -13.31 15.14 -18.77
C LEU A 134 -13.27 15.71 -20.19
N ALA A 135 -14.31 15.39 -20.96
CA ALA A 135 -14.76 16.19 -22.09
C ALA A 135 -15.70 17.28 -21.58
#